data_AF-A0A954U4F9-F1
#
_entry.id   AF-A0A954U4F9-F1
#
_cell.length_a   1.000
_cell.length_b   1.000
_cell.length_c   1.000
_cell.angle_alpha   90.00
_cell.angle_beta   90.00
_cell.angle_gamma   90.00
#
_symmetry.space_group_name_H-M   'P 1'
#
loop_
_entity.id
_entity.type
_entity.pdbx_description
1 polymer ?
#
loop_
_entity_poly.entity_id
_entity_poly.type
_entity_poly.pdbx_seq_one_letter_code
_entity_poly.pdbx_strand_id
1 'polypeptide(L)'
;PFNKIRFCVFPKHYRYNENEPAQYPFPCLAKGSSKWLGSNKSEIREGWKFDFAHFVPAYFQHLEKRIGQLRDLGIEADIILFHPYDRWGFSTMDAEHDDRYLRYVVARLAAYRNVWWSMANEFDLMDEKSMADWDRFFHVVQESDPYQHLRSVHNCRGFYDHAKPWVTHQSIQFRDLTQVNLWRTQAKKPVVVD
;
A
#
# COMPACT_ATOMS: atom_id res chain seq x y z
N PRO A 1 19.92 4.32 14.12
CA PRO A 1 19.60 3.47 12.94
C PRO A 1 18.08 3.42 12.77
N PHE A 2 17.58 3.27 11.54
CA PHE A 2 16.14 3.09 11.31
C PHE A 2 15.69 1.70 11.75
N ASN A 3 14.53 1.60 12.40
CA ASN A 3 13.90 0.34 12.80
C ASN A 3 12.53 0.12 12.12
N LYS A 4 12.14 0.99 11.18
CA LYS A 4 10.97 0.83 10.31
C LYS A 4 11.28 1.40 8.94
N ILE A 5 10.76 0.77 7.88
CA ILE A 5 10.84 1.28 6.51
C ILE A 5 9.50 1.11 5.81
N ARG A 6 9.08 2.15 5.09
CA ARG A 6 7.88 2.13 4.24
C ARG A 6 8.26 1.75 2.82
N PHE A 7 7.55 0.80 2.22
CA PHE A 7 7.77 0.43 0.81
C PHE A 7 6.48 -0.08 0.17
N CYS A 8 6.38 0.14 -1.13
CA CYS A 8 5.25 -0.28 -1.95
C CYS A 8 5.38 -1.77 -2.29
N VAL A 9 4.26 -2.50 -2.20
CA VAL A 9 4.16 -3.81 -2.84
C VAL A 9 4.31 -3.60 -4.33
N PHE A 10 3.36 -2.89 -4.94
CA PHE A 10 3.36 -2.58 -6.36
C PHE A 10 4.54 -1.68 -6.77
N PRO A 11 5.03 -1.82 -8.02
CA PRO A 11 6.08 -0.94 -8.53
C PRO A 11 5.60 0.51 -8.58
N LYS A 12 6.54 1.45 -8.44
CA LYS A 12 6.27 2.89 -8.40
C LYS A 12 6.69 3.55 -9.71
N HIS A 13 5.76 4.22 -10.36
CA HIS A 13 6.05 5.15 -11.46
C HIS A 13 5.85 6.60 -10.98
N TYR A 14 6.92 7.40 -11.03
CA TYR A 14 6.88 8.77 -10.54
C TYR A 14 7.97 9.61 -11.19
N ARG A 15 7.94 10.93 -10.99
CA ARG A 15 9.05 11.81 -11.37
C ARG A 15 10.38 11.29 -10.79
N TYR A 16 11.37 11.08 -11.65
CA TYR A 16 12.68 10.48 -11.32
C TYR A 16 12.66 8.99 -10.94
N ASN A 17 11.54 8.31 -11.17
CA ASN A 17 11.41 6.86 -11.00
C ASN A 17 10.66 6.26 -12.21
N GLU A 18 11.42 6.03 -13.29
CA GLU A 18 10.90 5.55 -14.57
C GLU A 18 11.35 4.12 -14.90
N ASN A 19 12.22 3.54 -14.07
CA ASN A 19 12.80 2.22 -14.25
C ASN A 19 11.71 1.16 -14.40
N GLU A 20 11.87 0.26 -15.37
CA GLU A 20 10.98 -0.90 -15.48
C GLU A 20 11.29 -1.90 -14.34
N PRO A 21 10.26 -2.41 -13.64
CA PRO A 21 10.47 -3.47 -12.69
C PRO A 21 10.85 -4.76 -13.43
N ALA A 22 11.75 -5.54 -12.83
CA ALA A 22 12.18 -6.82 -13.41
C ALA A 22 11.05 -7.87 -13.40
N GLN A 23 10.06 -7.71 -12.52
CA GLN A 23 8.94 -8.63 -12.31
C GLN A 23 7.67 -7.85 -11.96
N TYR A 24 6.51 -8.44 -12.25
CA TYR A 24 5.20 -7.89 -11.94
C TYR A 24 4.41 -8.87 -11.05
N PRO A 25 3.44 -8.37 -10.26
CA PRO A 25 2.55 -9.21 -9.44
C PRO A 25 1.62 -10.12 -10.26
N PHE A 26 1.33 -9.74 -11.51
CA PHE A 26 0.41 -10.41 -12.42
C PHE A 26 1.08 -10.68 -13.78
N PRO A 27 0.68 -11.71 -14.54
CA PRO A 27 1.14 -11.93 -15.91
C PRO A 27 0.84 -10.71 -16.80
N CYS A 28 1.88 -10.22 -17.49
CA CYS A 28 1.76 -9.14 -18.45
C CYS A 28 1.22 -9.69 -19.78
N LEU A 29 0.04 -9.25 -20.19
CA LEU A 29 -0.61 -9.63 -21.45
C LEU A 29 -0.21 -8.70 -22.60
N ALA A 30 0.03 -7.43 -22.30
CA ALA A 30 0.53 -6.45 -23.26
C ALA A 30 1.34 -5.36 -22.54
N LYS A 31 2.39 -4.87 -23.21
CA LYS A 31 3.21 -3.75 -22.73
C LYS A 31 2.68 -2.44 -23.30
N GLY A 32 2.62 -1.41 -22.45
CA GLY A 32 2.33 -0.03 -22.83
C GLY A 32 3.58 0.85 -22.83
N SER A 33 3.39 2.15 -22.96
CA SER A 33 4.47 3.14 -22.95
C SER A 33 5.07 3.32 -21.55
N SER A 34 6.36 3.66 -21.48
CA SER A 34 7.09 3.90 -20.21
C SER A 34 7.56 5.36 -20.03
N LYS A 35 7.36 6.21 -21.05
CA LYS A 35 7.71 7.64 -21.05
C LYS A 35 6.90 8.48 -20.06
N TRP A 36 7.48 9.06 -19.02
CA TRP A 36 6.76 9.96 -18.10
C TRP A 36 6.09 11.15 -18.83
N LEU A 37 4.84 11.48 -18.48
CA LEU A 37 4.05 12.52 -19.17
C LEU A 37 3.86 13.82 -18.37
N GLY A 38 4.38 13.90 -17.15
CA GLY A 38 4.31 15.12 -16.35
C GLY A 38 3.43 15.05 -15.10
N SER A 39 2.70 13.94 -14.88
CA SER A 39 1.80 13.78 -13.74
C SER A 39 2.48 13.06 -12.57
N ASN A 40 2.03 13.43 -11.37
CA ASN A 40 2.36 12.77 -10.11
C ASN A 40 1.20 11.89 -9.60
N LYS A 41 0.14 11.72 -10.39
CA LYS A 41 -0.97 10.78 -10.14
C LYS A 41 -0.87 9.58 -11.06
N SER A 42 -1.70 8.56 -10.83
CA SER A 42 -1.80 7.38 -11.70
C SER A 42 -2.04 7.81 -13.13
N GLU A 43 -1.10 7.46 -14.00
CA GLU A 43 -1.18 7.68 -15.44
C GLU A 43 -1.45 6.32 -16.07
N ILE A 44 -2.68 5.80 -16.01
CA ILE A 44 -2.98 4.50 -16.62
C ILE A 44 -2.76 4.63 -18.13
N ARG A 45 -1.73 3.94 -18.63
CA ARG A 45 -1.26 4.17 -20.00
C ARG A 45 -1.91 3.22 -20.95
N GLU A 46 -2.18 3.73 -22.13
CA GLU A 46 -2.55 2.89 -23.26
C GLU A 46 -1.51 1.80 -23.48
N GLY A 47 -2.01 0.57 -23.61
CA GLY A 47 -1.24 -0.60 -23.98
C GLY A 47 -0.87 -1.55 -22.84
N TRP A 48 -0.77 -1.10 -21.58
CA TRP A 48 -0.54 -2.04 -20.48
C TRP A 48 -1.79 -2.88 -20.21
N LYS A 49 -1.64 -4.20 -20.23
CA LYS A 49 -2.71 -5.15 -19.86
C LYS A 49 -2.11 -6.28 -19.03
N PHE A 50 -2.81 -6.64 -17.97
CA PHE A 50 -2.42 -7.71 -17.05
C PHE A 50 -3.57 -8.67 -16.81
N ASP A 51 -3.23 -9.92 -16.52
CA ASP A 51 -4.19 -10.91 -16.05
C ASP A 51 -4.32 -10.82 -14.53
N PHE A 52 -5.27 -10.01 -14.06
CA PHE A 52 -5.50 -9.82 -12.62
C PHE A 52 -6.06 -11.07 -11.94
N ALA A 53 -6.51 -12.09 -12.69
CA ALA A 53 -7.01 -13.33 -12.14
C ALA A 53 -5.88 -14.30 -11.73
N HIS A 54 -4.63 -14.06 -12.14
CA HIS A 54 -3.51 -14.94 -11.81
C HIS A 54 -2.33 -14.16 -11.22
N PHE A 55 -1.83 -14.60 -10.07
CA PHE A 55 -0.62 -14.02 -9.49
C PHE A 55 0.64 -14.66 -10.09
N VAL A 56 1.75 -13.91 -10.11
CA VAL A 56 3.09 -14.43 -10.39
C VAL A 56 3.78 -14.73 -9.06
N PRO A 57 3.87 -15.99 -8.58
CA PRO A 57 4.36 -16.29 -7.23
C PRO A 57 5.80 -15.83 -6.99
N ALA A 58 6.65 -15.84 -8.02
CA ALA A 58 8.05 -15.41 -7.94
C ALA A 58 8.20 -13.96 -7.48
N TYR A 59 7.25 -13.08 -7.83
CA TYR A 59 7.25 -11.68 -7.40
C TYR A 59 7.07 -11.57 -5.87
N PHE A 60 6.09 -12.30 -5.33
CA PHE A 60 5.80 -12.30 -3.89
C PHE A 60 6.87 -13.04 -3.09
N GLN A 61 7.47 -14.10 -3.64
CA GLN A 61 8.63 -14.76 -3.04
C GLN A 61 9.84 -13.82 -2.91
N HIS A 62 10.05 -12.92 -3.89
CA HIS A 62 11.07 -11.88 -3.78
C HIS A 62 10.75 -10.93 -2.61
N LEU A 63 9.50 -10.48 -2.52
CA LEU A 63 9.04 -9.59 -1.46
C LEU A 63 9.21 -10.22 -0.06
N GLU A 64 8.77 -11.48 0.10
CA GLU A 64 8.94 -12.29 1.31
C GLU A 64 10.39 -12.39 1.76
N LYS A 65 11.30 -12.64 0.80
CA LYS A 65 12.74 -12.67 1.07
C LYS A 65 13.21 -11.34 1.66
N ARG A 66 12.78 -10.20 1.10
CA ARG A 66 13.19 -8.87 1.60
C ARG A 66 12.58 -8.55 2.96
N ILE A 67 11.33 -8.92 3.20
CA ILE A 67 10.67 -8.76 4.51
C ILE A 67 11.39 -9.59 5.57
N GLY A 68 11.74 -10.85 5.26
CA GLY A 68 12.53 -11.70 6.15
C GLY A 68 13.90 -11.10 6.48
N GLN A 69 14.57 -10.51 5.49
CA GLN A 69 15.85 -9.82 5.72
C GLN A 69 15.70 -8.58 6.61
N LEU A 70 14.65 -7.77 6.42
CA LEU A 70 14.35 -6.64 7.31
C LEU A 70 14.10 -7.11 8.74
N ARG A 71 13.34 -8.19 8.91
CA ARG A 71 13.07 -8.82 10.21
C ARG A 71 14.34 -9.23 10.93
N ASP A 72 15.27 -9.87 10.21
CA ASP A 72 16.53 -10.35 10.77
C ASP A 72 17.47 -9.18 11.15
N LEU A 73 17.26 -8.00 10.54
CA LEU A 73 17.91 -6.74 10.91
C LEU A 73 17.19 -5.97 12.04
N GLY A 74 16.04 -6.46 12.53
CA GLY A 74 15.23 -5.77 13.54
C GLY A 74 14.48 -4.55 12.99
N ILE A 75 14.10 -4.58 11.71
CA ILE A 75 13.38 -3.50 11.02
C ILE A 75 11.94 -3.95 10.72
N GLU A 76 10.98 -3.12 11.15
CA GLU A 76 9.57 -3.23 10.82
C GLU A 76 9.34 -2.92 9.33
N ALA A 77 8.63 -3.81 8.65
CA ALA A 77 8.23 -3.71 7.27
C ALA A 77 6.84 -3.06 7.20
N ASP A 78 6.80 -1.77 6.89
CA ASP A 78 5.57 -1.01 6.71
C ASP A 78 5.14 -1.07 5.24
N ILE A 79 4.23 -2.01 4.97
CA ILE A 79 3.88 -2.46 3.63
C ILE A 79 2.74 -1.62 3.08
N ILE A 80 3.04 -0.80 2.07
CA ILE A 80 2.05 -0.02 1.32
C ILE A 80 1.37 -0.93 0.28
N LEU A 81 0.09 -1.23 0.52
CA LEU A 81 -0.71 -2.15 -0.28
C LEU A 81 -1.18 -1.52 -1.59
N PHE A 82 -1.55 -0.24 -1.57
CA PHE A 82 -1.94 0.55 -2.74
C PHE A 82 -1.27 1.92 -2.77
N HIS A 83 -1.16 2.54 -3.94
CA HIS A 83 -0.65 3.91 -4.08
C HIS A 83 -1.05 4.52 -5.43
N PRO A 84 -1.03 5.86 -5.57
CA PRO A 84 -1.35 6.56 -6.81
C PRO A 84 -0.17 6.64 -7.79
N TYR A 85 0.95 5.95 -7.54
CA TYR A 85 2.16 6.02 -8.39
C TYR A 85 2.18 4.92 -9.45
N ASP A 86 1.16 4.88 -10.29
CA ASP A 86 0.93 3.75 -11.18
C ASP A 86 0.87 4.16 -12.66
N ARG A 87 1.27 3.23 -13.51
CA ARG A 87 1.08 3.29 -14.96
C ARG A 87 0.55 1.97 -15.56
N TRP A 88 0.51 0.93 -14.75
CA TRP A 88 0.26 -0.45 -15.15
C TRP A 88 -1.21 -0.88 -14.99
N GLY A 89 -2.01 -0.13 -14.23
CA GLY A 89 -3.42 -0.44 -13.96
C GLY A 89 -3.68 -1.07 -12.59
N PHE A 90 -2.65 -1.22 -11.75
CA PHE A 90 -2.76 -1.78 -10.40
C PHE A 90 -3.52 -0.86 -9.44
N SER A 91 -3.48 0.47 -9.65
CA SER A 91 -4.23 1.41 -8.80
C SER A 91 -5.72 1.47 -9.14
N THR A 92 -6.13 0.92 -10.28
CA THR A 92 -7.48 1.04 -10.85
C THR A 92 -8.12 -0.32 -11.14
N MET A 93 -7.67 -1.38 -10.46
CA MET A 93 -8.33 -2.69 -10.51
C MET A 93 -9.79 -2.57 -10.04
N ASP A 94 -10.66 -3.47 -10.49
CA ASP A 94 -12.01 -3.55 -9.95
C ASP A 94 -12.03 -4.11 -8.52
N ALA A 95 -13.20 -4.04 -7.89
CA ALA A 95 -13.38 -4.43 -6.50
C ALA A 95 -13.04 -5.91 -6.24
N GLU A 96 -13.33 -6.82 -7.17
CA GLU A 96 -13.06 -8.26 -7.03
C GLU A 96 -11.56 -8.52 -7.04
N HIS A 97 -10.84 -7.88 -7.96
CA HIS A 97 -9.40 -8.03 -8.09
C HIS A 97 -8.65 -7.38 -6.93
N ASP A 98 -9.10 -6.23 -6.41
CA ASP A 98 -8.56 -5.63 -5.17
C ASP A 98 -8.66 -6.61 -3.99
N ASP A 99 -9.86 -7.16 -3.81
CA ASP A 99 -10.19 -8.07 -2.72
C ASP A 99 -9.35 -9.34 -2.77
N ARG A 100 -9.21 -9.91 -3.98
CA ARG A 100 -8.38 -11.09 -4.23
C ARG A 100 -6.91 -10.79 -3.94
N TYR A 101 -6.41 -9.63 -4.38
CA TYR A 101 -5.05 -9.18 -4.11
C TYR A 101 -4.79 -9.05 -2.60
N LEU A 102 -5.68 -8.37 -1.87
CA LEU A 102 -5.54 -8.19 -0.42
C LEU A 102 -5.50 -9.52 0.33
N ARG A 103 -6.45 -10.43 0.05
CA ARG A 103 -6.48 -11.76 0.67
C ARG A 103 -5.20 -12.54 0.37
N TYR A 104 -4.72 -12.46 -0.87
CA TYR A 104 -3.50 -13.16 -1.29
C TYR A 104 -2.24 -12.61 -0.60
N VAL A 105 -2.08 -11.28 -0.55
CA VAL A 105 -0.93 -10.66 0.12
C VAL A 105 -0.93 -10.96 1.62
N VAL A 106 -2.08 -10.82 2.28
CA VAL A 106 -2.20 -11.10 3.72
C VAL A 106 -1.92 -12.56 4.02
N ALA A 107 -2.49 -13.50 3.25
CA ALA A 107 -2.24 -14.94 3.44
C ALA A 107 -0.75 -15.31 3.34
N ARG A 108 0.03 -14.58 2.52
CA ARG A 108 1.46 -14.84 2.34
C ARG A 108 2.33 -14.16 3.40
N LEU A 109 1.97 -12.94 3.80
CA LEU A 109 2.87 -12.08 4.57
C LEU A 109 2.48 -11.96 6.05
N ALA A 110 1.26 -12.31 6.46
CA ALA A 110 0.83 -12.21 7.85
C ALA A 110 1.66 -13.08 8.82
N ALA A 111 2.33 -14.14 8.36
CA ALA A 111 3.20 -14.92 9.23
C ALA A 111 4.49 -14.17 9.66
N TYR A 112 4.83 -13.05 9.02
CA TYR A 112 6.01 -12.26 9.34
C TYR A 112 5.70 -11.25 10.45
N ARG A 113 6.18 -11.52 11.66
CA ARG A 113 5.94 -10.72 12.87
C ARG A 113 6.29 -9.22 12.79
N ASN A 114 7.11 -8.81 11.82
CA ASN A 114 7.57 -7.44 11.64
C ASN A 114 6.74 -6.68 10.58
N VAL A 115 5.56 -7.19 10.18
CA VAL A 115 4.72 -6.59 9.15
C VAL A 115 3.74 -5.58 9.74
N TRP A 116 3.65 -4.42 9.11
CA TRP A 116 2.57 -3.44 9.31
C TRP A 116 1.85 -3.24 7.98
N TRP A 117 0.53 -3.08 8.03
CA TRP A 117 -0.31 -2.85 6.86
C TRP A 117 -0.61 -1.37 6.68
N SER A 118 -0.07 -0.76 5.62
CA SER A 118 -0.47 0.57 5.17
C SER A 118 -1.41 0.41 3.98
N MET A 119 -2.71 0.66 4.17
CA MET A 119 -3.72 0.46 3.11
C MET A 119 -3.32 1.19 1.85
N ALA A 120 -2.84 2.42 1.99
CA ALA A 120 -2.20 3.13 0.91
C ALA A 120 -1.22 4.17 1.39
N ASN A 121 -0.37 4.58 0.45
CA ASN A 121 0.28 5.88 0.50
C ASN A 121 -0.54 6.88 -0.33
N GLU A 122 -0.85 8.04 0.24
CA GLU A 122 -1.61 9.10 -0.42
C GLU A 122 -2.97 8.61 -0.96
N PHE A 123 -3.74 7.93 -0.10
CA PHE A 123 -5.02 7.29 -0.45
C PHE A 123 -6.01 8.24 -1.13
N ASP A 124 -6.01 9.51 -0.74
CA ASP A 124 -6.87 10.58 -1.20
C ASP A 124 -6.47 11.14 -2.59
N LEU A 125 -5.46 10.56 -3.24
CA LEU A 125 -5.11 10.81 -4.63
C LEU A 125 -5.56 9.69 -5.59
N MET A 126 -6.13 8.59 -5.07
CA MET A 126 -6.63 7.47 -5.87
C MET A 126 -8.12 7.65 -6.16
N ASP A 127 -8.42 8.36 -7.26
CA ASP A 127 -9.77 8.83 -7.58
C ASP A 127 -10.77 7.68 -7.88
N GLU A 128 -10.26 6.49 -8.23
CA GLU A 128 -11.03 5.28 -8.52
C GLU A 128 -11.46 4.51 -7.27
N LYS A 129 -10.98 4.90 -6.08
CA LYS A 129 -11.29 4.23 -4.81
C LYS A 129 -12.08 5.18 -3.90
N SER A 130 -13.32 4.81 -3.61
CA SER A 130 -14.18 5.57 -2.70
C SER A 130 -13.80 5.35 -1.23
N MET A 131 -14.32 6.16 -0.30
CA MET A 131 -14.14 5.91 1.13
C MET A 131 -14.73 4.57 1.58
N ALA A 132 -15.81 4.11 0.93
CA ALA A 132 -16.37 2.79 1.19
C ALA A 132 -15.43 1.66 0.74
N ASP A 133 -14.65 1.88 -0.33
CA ASP A 133 -13.61 0.93 -0.75
C ASP A 133 -12.47 0.87 0.27
N TRP A 134 -12.04 2.01 0.80
CA TRP A 134 -11.03 2.04 1.86
C TRP A 134 -11.49 1.33 3.13
N ASP A 135 -12.74 1.55 3.56
CA ASP A 135 -13.36 0.81 4.67
C ASP A 135 -13.37 -0.71 4.39
N ARG A 136 -13.79 -1.10 3.18
CA ARG A 136 -13.78 -2.50 2.74
C ARG A 136 -12.38 -3.10 2.76
N PHE A 137 -11.35 -2.39 2.30
CA PHE A 137 -9.97 -2.86 2.30
C PHE A 137 -9.47 -3.13 3.71
N PHE A 138 -9.77 -2.23 4.66
CA PHE A 138 -9.45 -2.47 6.06
C PHE A 138 -10.13 -3.73 6.60
N HIS A 139 -11.41 -3.95 6.29
CA HIS A 139 -12.12 -5.16 6.71
C HIS A 139 -11.51 -6.43 6.11
N VAL A 140 -11.24 -6.46 4.80
CA VAL A 140 -10.60 -7.62 4.15
C VAL A 140 -9.26 -7.93 4.79
N VAL A 141 -8.41 -6.92 5.03
CA VAL A 141 -7.10 -7.12 5.65
C VAL A 141 -7.22 -7.51 7.13
N GLN A 142 -8.20 -6.98 7.86
CA GLN A 142 -8.46 -7.34 9.26
C GLN A 142 -8.96 -8.78 9.40
N GLU A 143 -9.92 -9.19 8.59
CA GLU A 143 -10.51 -10.53 8.62
C GLU A 143 -9.53 -11.61 8.13
N SER A 144 -8.64 -11.24 7.20
CA SER A 144 -7.66 -12.18 6.62
C SER A 144 -6.39 -12.32 7.47
N ASP A 145 -6.12 -11.41 8.41
CA ASP A 145 -4.91 -11.41 9.23
C ASP A 145 -5.17 -12.01 10.62
N PRO A 146 -4.83 -13.30 10.86
CA PRO A 146 -5.13 -13.97 12.11
C PRO A 146 -4.34 -13.43 13.31
N TYR A 147 -3.31 -12.61 13.08
CA TYR A 147 -2.42 -12.08 14.12
C TYR A 147 -2.70 -10.61 14.45
N GLN A 148 -3.63 -9.98 13.73
CA GLN A 148 -4.05 -8.59 13.96
C GLN A 148 -2.87 -7.59 14.00
N HIS A 149 -1.97 -7.65 13.00
CA HIS A 149 -0.88 -6.69 12.85
C HIS A 149 -1.37 -5.24 12.83
N LEU A 150 -0.44 -4.31 13.07
CA LEU A 150 -0.71 -2.88 12.94
C LEU A 150 -1.20 -2.56 11.53
N ARG A 151 -2.29 -1.81 11.44
CA ARG A 151 -2.89 -1.34 10.19
C ARG A 151 -3.33 0.11 10.26
N SER A 152 -3.00 0.88 9.22
CA SER A 152 -3.37 2.29 9.05
C SER A 152 -3.41 2.66 7.55
N VAL A 153 -3.62 3.94 7.26
CA VAL A 153 -3.64 4.52 5.91
C VAL A 153 -3.04 5.92 5.96
N HIS A 154 -2.25 6.26 4.94
CA HIS A 154 -1.49 7.50 4.86
C HIS A 154 -2.05 8.46 3.82
N ASN A 155 -2.20 9.73 4.19
CA ASN A 155 -2.78 10.79 3.36
C ASN A 155 -1.74 11.58 2.55
N CYS A 156 -2.23 12.35 1.57
CA CYS A 156 -1.53 13.50 0.98
C CYS A 156 -2.14 14.82 1.49
N ARG A 157 -3.48 14.93 1.39
CA ARG A 157 -4.25 16.14 1.72
C ARG A 157 -5.27 15.86 2.83
N GLY A 158 -6.24 14.99 2.55
CA GLY A 158 -7.38 14.71 3.43
C GLY A 158 -7.09 13.59 4.43
N PHE A 159 -7.63 13.70 5.65
CA PHE A 159 -7.45 12.68 6.67
C PHE A 159 -8.51 11.59 6.51
N TYR A 160 -8.11 10.33 6.67
CA TYR A 160 -9.04 9.25 6.93
C TYR A 160 -9.54 9.34 8.37
N ASP A 161 -10.72 8.80 8.68
CA ASP A 161 -11.18 8.71 10.05
C ASP A 161 -10.41 7.61 10.80
N HIS A 162 -9.27 7.97 11.39
CA HIS A 162 -8.47 7.03 12.17
C HIS A 162 -9.11 6.64 13.50
N ALA A 163 -10.26 7.20 13.92
CA ALA A 163 -10.97 6.76 15.13
C ALA A 163 -11.68 5.42 14.92
N LYS A 164 -11.99 5.05 13.67
CA LYS A 164 -12.62 3.76 13.30
C LYS A 164 -11.94 2.55 13.95
N PRO A 165 -12.69 1.56 14.48
CA PRO A 165 -12.14 0.54 15.38
C PRO A 165 -11.13 -0.41 14.73
N TRP A 166 -11.16 -0.57 13.41
CA TRP A 166 -10.20 -1.40 12.64
C TRP A 166 -8.85 -0.71 12.41
N VAL A 167 -8.73 0.59 12.69
CA VAL A 167 -7.47 1.33 12.55
C VAL A 167 -6.69 1.25 13.86
N THR A 168 -5.41 0.85 13.79
CA THR A 168 -4.57 0.67 15.00
C THR A 168 -3.82 1.93 15.41
N HIS A 169 -3.41 2.75 14.44
CA HIS A 169 -2.64 3.98 14.65
C HIS A 169 -2.93 4.98 13.52
N GLN A 170 -2.52 6.22 13.71
CA GLN A 170 -2.62 7.28 12.72
C GLN A 170 -1.29 7.38 11.96
N SER A 171 -1.31 7.13 10.65
CA SER A 171 -0.16 7.32 9.75
C SER A 171 -0.44 8.56 8.91
N ILE A 172 0.31 9.65 9.14
CA ILE A 172 -0.08 10.99 8.68
C ILE A 172 1.07 11.65 7.92
N GLN A 173 0.75 12.24 6.76
CA GLN A 173 1.58 13.23 6.10
C GLN A 173 1.14 14.63 6.52
N PHE A 174 1.95 15.32 7.33
CA PHE A 174 1.69 16.70 7.69
C PHE A 174 2.97 17.44 8.06
N ARG A 175 3.03 18.74 7.76
CA ARG A 175 4.23 19.56 7.99
C ARG A 175 4.35 20.09 9.41
N ASP A 176 3.23 20.38 10.06
CA ASP A 176 3.21 20.94 11.41
C ASP A 176 3.07 19.82 12.46
N LEU A 177 4.18 19.49 13.12
CA LEU A 177 4.24 18.44 14.13
C LEU A 177 3.63 18.85 15.48
N THR A 178 3.28 20.13 15.68
CA THR A 178 2.67 20.58 16.95
C THR A 178 1.26 20.00 17.14
N GLN A 179 0.60 19.58 16.06
CA GLN A 179 -0.73 18.98 16.06
C GLN A 179 -0.77 17.54 16.61
N VAL A 180 0.38 16.87 16.76
CA VAL A 180 0.45 15.45 17.16
C VAL A 180 -0.27 15.17 18.49
N ASN A 181 -0.15 16.07 19.47
CA ASN A 181 -0.85 15.92 20.76
C ASN A 181 -2.37 16.04 20.62
N LEU A 182 -2.85 16.92 19.72
CA LEU A 182 -4.27 17.07 19.43
C LEU A 182 -4.83 15.79 18.81
N TRP A 183 -4.19 15.29 17.74
CA TRP A 183 -4.63 14.07 17.06
C TRP A 183 -4.62 12.84 17.97
N ARG A 184 -3.58 12.71 18.81
CA ARG A 184 -3.52 11.63 19.81
C ARG A 184 -4.67 11.71 20.79
N THR A 185 -5.05 12.90 21.23
CA THR A 185 -6.15 13.11 22.17
C THR A 185 -7.52 12.85 21.55
N GLN A 186 -7.70 13.24 20.28
CA GLN A 186 -8.96 13.08 19.54
C GLN A 186 -9.25 11.60 19.21
N ALA A 187 -8.31 10.90 18.57
CA ALA A 187 -8.52 9.52 18.14
C ALA A 187 -8.15 8.48 19.22
N LYS A 188 -7.45 8.90 20.29
CA LYS A 188 -6.93 8.03 21.38
C LYS A 188 -6.10 6.85 20.86
N LYS A 189 -5.34 7.10 19.79
CA LYS A 189 -4.46 6.12 19.13
C LYS A 189 -3.06 6.69 18.92
N PRO A 190 -2.03 5.85 18.82
CA PRO A 190 -0.68 6.29 18.45
C PRO A 190 -0.70 7.12 17.17
N VAL A 191 0.17 8.13 17.11
CA VAL A 191 0.36 9.00 15.94
C VAL A 191 1.78 8.80 15.43
N VAL A 192 1.89 8.51 14.13
CA VAL A 192 3.14 8.46 13.39
C VAL A 192 3.02 9.46 12.24
N VAL A 193 3.89 10.47 12.23
CA VAL A 193 4.03 11.36 11.08
C VAL A 193 5.06 10.70 10.17
N ASP A 194 4.57 10.01 9.15
CA ASP A 194 5.33 9.11 8.28
C ASP A 194 5.88 9.75 7.01
#